data_AF-A0A3D2M073-F1
#
_entry.id   AF-A0A3D2M073-F1
#
_cell.length_a   1.000
_cell.length_b   1.000
_cell.length_c   1.000
_cell.angle_alpha   90.00
_cell.angle_beta   90.00
_cell.angle_gamma   90.00
#
_symmetry.space_group_name_H-M   'P 1'
#
loop_
_entity.id
_entity.type
_entity.pdbx_description
1 polymer ?
#
loop_
_entity_poly.entity_id
_entity_poly.type
_entity_poly.pdbx_seq_one_letter_code
_entity_poly.pdbx_strand_id
1 'polypeptide(L)'
;MANGVLPWQADLWRLLAGRQQHAHAYLLHGPAGIGKRALAEQLMALLLCQQPAPSGACGHCKGCMLLAAHTHPDHYILEPEEVDKAIRVDQVRQLVGFVSQ
;
A
#
# COMPACT_ATOMS: atom_id res chain seq x y z
N MET A 1 4.11 -13.21 -8.45
CA MET A 1 4.98 -12.33 -7.64
C MET A 1 5.71 -11.38 -8.57
N ALA A 2 5.07 -10.26 -8.93
CA ALA A 2 5.68 -9.23 -9.77
C ALA A 2 6.38 -8.22 -8.85
N ASN A 3 7.69 -8.42 -8.66
CA ASN A 3 8.49 -7.65 -7.71
C ASN A 3 8.95 -6.33 -8.35
N GLY A 4 7.99 -5.48 -8.73
CA GLY A 4 8.28 -4.21 -9.38
C GLY A 4 7.05 -3.47 -9.86
N VAL A 5 7.20 -2.15 -9.98
CA VAL A 5 6.19 -1.24 -10.50
C VAL A 5 6.05 -1.43 -12.01
N LEU A 6 4.85 -1.25 -12.56
CA LEU A 6 4.60 -1.45 -13.98
C LEU A 6 5.35 -0.39 -14.82
N PRO A 7 5.79 -0.68 -16.06
CA PRO A 7 6.63 0.24 -16.84
C PRO A 7 6.00 1.63 -17.03
N TRP A 8 4.69 1.70 -17.28
CA TRP A 8 3.97 2.96 -17.44
C TRP A 8 3.73 3.73 -16.14
N GLN A 9 4.07 3.15 -14.99
CA GLN A 9 4.00 3.78 -13.67
C GLN A 9 5.38 4.28 -13.22
N ALA A 10 6.45 4.05 -13.98
CA ALA A 10 7.82 4.31 -13.55
C ALA A 10 8.07 5.78 -13.15
N ASP A 11 7.54 6.75 -13.90
CA ASP A 11 7.73 8.16 -13.58
C ASP A 11 6.93 8.57 -12.34
N LEU A 12 5.69 8.09 -12.21
CA LEU A 12 4.88 8.31 -11.01
C LEU A 12 5.55 7.68 -9.77
N TRP A 13 6.11 6.49 -9.91
CA TRP A 13 6.84 5.82 -8.85
C TRP A 13 8.06 6.62 -8.40
N ARG A 14 8.86 7.12 -9.33
CA ARG A 14 10.04 7.95 -9.02
C ARG A 14 9.65 9.17 -8.19
N LEU A 15 8.51 9.80 -8.52
CA LEU A 15 7.96 10.93 -7.77
C LEU A 15 7.42 10.53 -6.39
N LEU A 16 6.84 9.35 -6.24
CA LEU A 16 6.29 8.89 -4.95
C LEU A 16 7.39 8.37 -4.02
N ALA A 17 8.23 7.46 -4.49
CA ALA A 17 9.29 6.82 -3.72
C ALA A 17 10.43 7.77 -3.34
N GLY A 18 10.63 8.85 -4.10
CA GLY A 18 11.65 9.87 -3.81
C GLY A 18 11.25 10.89 -2.75
N ARG A 19 10.02 10.85 -2.23
CA ARG A 19 9.53 11.84 -1.24
C ARG A 19 10.18 11.61 0.13
N GLN A 20 10.73 12.68 0.69
CA GLN A 20 11.19 12.68 2.09
C GLN A 20 10.03 12.78 3.09
N GLN A 21 8.91 13.39 2.66
CA GLN A 21 7.70 13.53 3.44
C GLN A 21 6.49 13.12 2.59
N HIS A 22 5.75 12.14 3.08
CA HIS A 22 4.54 11.66 2.44
C HIS A 22 3.32 12.39 2.99
N ALA A 23 2.33 12.65 2.13
CA ALA A 23 0.99 13.03 2.57
C ALA A 23 0.35 11.87 3.38
N HIS A 24 -0.56 12.22 4.28
CA HIS A 24 -1.29 11.25 5.10
C HIS A 24 -2.34 10.45 4.30
N ALA A 25 -2.71 10.91 3.11
CA ALA A 25 -3.67 10.25 2.24
C ALA A 25 -3.32 10.46 0.76
N TYR A 26 -3.48 9.40 -0.04
CA TYR A 26 -3.34 9.43 -1.49
C TYR A 26 -4.58 8.83 -2.15
N LEU A 27 -5.10 9.50 -3.17
CA LEU A 27 -6.16 8.98 -4.03
C LEU A 27 -5.57 8.56 -5.38
N LEU A 28 -5.57 7.27 -5.67
CA LEU A 28 -5.16 6.74 -6.97
C LEU A 28 -6.37 6.63 -7.89
N HIS A 29 -6.42 7.43 -8.95
CA HIS A 29 -7.49 7.41 -9.95
C HIS A 29 -6.96 6.98 -11.32
N GLY A 30 -7.84 6.44 -12.16
CA GLY A 30 -7.51 6.02 -13.52
C GLY A 30 -8.30 4.79 -13.96
N PRO A 31 -8.12 4.33 -15.20
CA PRO A 31 -8.83 3.19 -15.78
C PRO A 31 -8.72 1.90 -14.94
N ALA A 32 -9.69 1.00 -15.08
CA ALA A 32 -9.58 -0.36 -14.57
C ALA A 32 -8.39 -1.08 -15.26
N GLY A 33 -7.67 -1.94 -14.53
CA GLY A 33 -6.54 -2.70 -15.08
C GLY A 33 -5.20 -1.95 -15.18
N ILE A 34 -5.13 -0.63 -14.96
CA ILE A 34 -3.86 0.13 -15.03
C ILE A 34 -2.87 -0.20 -13.89
N GLY A 35 -3.24 -1.07 -12.95
CA GLY A 35 -2.39 -1.49 -11.83
C GLY A 35 -2.39 -0.56 -10.62
N LYS A 36 -3.49 0.16 -10.35
CA LYS A 36 -3.58 1.09 -9.20
C LYS A 36 -3.34 0.40 -7.86
N ARG A 37 -3.93 -0.78 -7.66
CA ARG A 37 -3.77 -1.57 -6.43
C ARG A 37 -2.32 -2.03 -6.25
N ALA A 38 -1.69 -2.53 -7.32
CA ALA A 38 -0.28 -2.90 -7.28
C ALA A 38 0.63 -1.71 -6.91
N LEU A 39 0.36 -0.52 -7.44
CA LEU A 39 1.10 0.70 -7.06
C LEU A 39 0.90 1.06 -5.58
N ALA A 40 -0.33 0.99 -5.07
CA ALA A 40 -0.63 1.24 -3.66
C ALA A 40 0.07 0.24 -2.74
N GLU A 41 0.04 -1.04 -3.09
CA GLU A 41 0.69 -2.12 -2.34
C GLU A 41 2.22 -1.95 -2.32
N GLN A 42 2.82 -1.54 -3.45
CA GLN A 42 4.25 -1.23 -3.52
C GLN A 42 4.63 -0.02 -2.67
N LEU A 43 3.83 1.06 -2.73
CA LEU A 43 4.06 2.25 -1.89
C LEU A 43 3.94 1.91 -0.41
N MET A 44 2.93 1.14 -0.03
CA MET A 44 2.76 0.65 1.34
C MET A 44 3.96 -0.20 1.78
N ALA A 45 4.44 -1.11 0.93
CA ALA A 45 5.62 -1.91 1.23
C ALA A 45 6.87 -1.05 1.42
N LEU A 46 7.04 0.00 0.63
CA LEU A 46 8.12 0.97 0.79
C LEU A 46 8.03 1.71 2.13
N LEU A 47 6.85 2.18 2.50
CA LEU A 47 6.62 2.94 3.74
C LEU A 47 6.81 2.11 5.01
N LEU A 48 6.45 0.83 4.98
CA LEU A 48 6.62 -0.11 6.09
C LEU A 48 8.02 -0.77 6.11
N CYS A 49 8.85 -0.46 5.12
CA CYS A 49 10.21 -0.99 5.05
C CYS A 49 11.12 -0.29 6.05
N GLN A 50 11.95 -1.06 6.75
CA GLN A 50 12.97 -0.51 7.66
C GLN A 50 14.22 -0.02 6.92
N GLN A 51 14.42 -0.49 5.69
CA GLN A 51 15.57 -0.17 4.84
C GLN A 51 15.11 0.12 3.41
N PRO A 52 14.31 1.19 3.21
CA PRO A 52 13.78 1.52 1.88
C PRO A 52 14.91 1.97 0.96
N ALA A 53 14.78 1.63 -0.32
CA ALA A 53 15.64 2.10 -1.39
C ALA A 53 14.82 2.85 -2.45
N PRO A 54 15.43 3.68 -3.31
CA PRO A 54 14.71 4.34 -4.41
C PRO A 54 14.02 3.34 -5.36
N SER A 55 14.52 2.11 -5.43
CA SER A 55 13.94 1.01 -6.19
C SER A 55 12.73 0.36 -5.52
N GLY A 56 12.49 0.56 -4.23
CA GLY A 56 11.39 -0.05 -3.48
C GLY A 56 11.77 -0.54 -2.08
N ALA A 57 10.87 -1.34 -1.51
CA ALA A 57 11.10 -2.06 -0.26
C ALA A 57 12.21 -3.11 -0.43
N CYS A 58 13.03 -3.34 0.60
CA CYS A 58 14.16 -4.26 0.51
C CYS A 58 13.79 -5.74 0.41
N GLY A 59 12.59 -6.12 0.87
CA GLY A 59 12.10 -7.51 0.80
C GLY A 59 12.62 -8.47 1.88
N HIS A 60 13.65 -8.09 2.65
CA HIS A 60 14.29 -8.99 3.63
C HIS A 60 14.29 -8.47 5.08
N CYS A 61 13.93 -7.20 5.33
CA CYS A 61 13.80 -6.71 6.69
C CYS A 61 12.55 -7.28 7.39
N LYS A 62 12.47 -7.13 8.71
CA LYS A 62 11.34 -7.64 9.51
C LYS A 62 9.99 -7.10 9.01
N GLY A 63 9.91 -5.80 8.69
CA GLY A 63 8.70 -5.19 8.14
C GLY A 63 8.28 -5.84 6.82
N CYS A 64 9.21 -6.04 5.89
CA CYS A 64 8.92 -6.71 4.61
C CYS A 64 8.50 -8.17 4.80
N MET A 65 9.11 -8.91 5.72
CA MET A 65 8.74 -10.31 6.01
C MET A 65 7.33 -10.41 6.61
N LEU A 66 6.98 -9.54 7.56
CA LEU A 66 5.64 -9.47 8.14
C LEU A 66 4.59 -9.08 7.08
N LEU A 67 4.95 -8.15 6.19
CA LEU A 67 4.07 -7.74 5.10
C LEU A 67 3.84 -8.87 4.09
N ALA A 68 4.90 -9.61 3.73
CA ALA A 68 4.80 -10.78 2.87
C ALA A 68 3.96 -11.91 3.49
N ALA A 69 3.94 -12.00 4.83
CA ALA A 69 3.08 -12.92 5.57
C ALA A 69 1.66 -12.37 5.81
N HIS A 70 1.34 -11.16 5.34
CA HIS A 70 0.07 -10.47 5.60
C HIS A 70 -0.28 -10.27 7.09
N THR A 71 0.74 -10.19 7.95
CA THR A 71 0.60 -10.07 9.42
C THR A 71 1.26 -8.82 9.98
N HIS A 72 1.58 -7.85 9.14
CA HIS A 72 2.18 -6.60 9.60
C HIS A 72 1.21 -5.83 10.52
N PRO A 73 1.61 -5.46 11.75
CA PRO A 73 0.70 -4.85 12.72
C PRO A 73 0.18 -3.48 12.28
N ASP A 74 0.95 -2.73 11.49
CA ASP A 74 0.55 -1.41 10.95
C ASP A 74 -0.08 -1.49 9.54
N HIS A 75 -0.55 -2.67 9.13
CA HIS A 75 -1.17 -2.89 7.83
C HIS A 75 -2.63 -3.26 7.99
N TYR A 76 -3.52 -2.50 7.36
CA TYR A 76 -4.95 -2.76 7.34
C TYR A 76 -5.52 -2.59 5.94
N ILE A 77 -6.27 -3.60 5.46
CA ILE A 77 -6.96 -3.57 4.18
C ILE A 77 -8.46 -3.40 4.45
N LEU A 78 -9.04 -2.33 3.93
CA LEU A 78 -10.47 -2.09 3.96
C LEU A 78 -11.06 -2.35 2.58
N GLU A 79 -11.73 -3.49 2.43
CA GLU A 79 -12.42 -3.91 1.22
C GLU A 79 -13.86 -4.33 1.55
N PRO A 80 -14.79 -4.31 0.57
CA PRO A 80 -16.13 -4.87 0.76
C PRO A 80 -16.09 -6.33 1.23
N GLU A 81 -16.98 -6.72 2.15
CA GLU A 81 -17.09 -8.10 2.63
C GLU A 81 -17.49 -9.08 1.51
N GLU A 82 -18.20 -8.59 0.50
CA GLU A 82 -18.59 -9.36 -0.69
C GLU A 82 -18.34 -8.54 -1.96
N VAL A 83 -18.06 -9.24 -3.06
CA VAL A 83 -17.90 -8.64 -4.39
C VAL A 83 -19.17 -7.86 -4.76
N ASP A 84 -19.00 -6.67 -5.31
CA ASP A 84 -20.06 -5.73 -5.70
C ASP A 84 -20.90 -5.12 -4.56
N LYS A 85 -20.54 -5.35 -3.29
CA LYS A 85 -21.13 -4.64 -2.16
C LYS A 85 -20.35 -3.36 -1.80
N ALA A 86 -21.03 -2.45 -1.12
CA ALA A 86 -20.41 -1.24 -0.58
C ALA A 86 -19.67 -1.55 0.73
N ILE A 87 -18.63 -0.76 1.01
CA ILE A 87 -17.96 -0.76 2.32
C ILE A 87 -18.94 -0.21 3.37
N ARG A 88 -19.16 -0.97 4.43
CA ARG A 88 -20.10 -0.61 5.50
C ARG A 88 -19.47 0.38 6.48
N VAL A 89 -20.31 1.23 7.07
CA VAL A 89 -19.88 2.21 8.10
C VAL A 89 -19.19 1.53 9.28
N ASP A 90 -19.64 0.35 9.69
CA ASP A 90 -19.03 -0.39 10.80
C ASP A 90 -17.60 -0.85 10.49
N GLN A 91 -17.29 -1.21 9.23
CA GLN A 91 -15.93 -1.53 8.82
C GLN A 91 -15.02 -0.29 8.92
N VAL A 92 -15.52 0.88 8.52
CA VAL A 92 -14.78 2.15 8.68
C VAL A 92 -14.53 2.46 10.15
N ARG A 93 -15.53 2.23 11.03
CA ARG A 93 -15.37 2.43 12.47
C ARG A 93 -14.31 1.50 13.08
N GLN A 94 -14.25 0.24 12.64
CA GLN A 94 -13.21 -0.71 13.06
C GLN A 94 -11.82 -0.23 12.63
N LEU A 95 -11.68 0.25 11.39
CA LEU A 95 -10.42 0.84 10.91
C LEU A 95 -9.99 2.02 11.79
N VAL A 96 -10.90 2.95 12.11
CA VAL A 96 -10.58 4.11 12.98
C VAL A 96 -10.10 3.64 14.36
N GLY A 97 -10.73 2.60 14.91
CA GLY A 97 -10.32 1.99 16.17
C GLY A 97 -8.94 1.33 16.11
N PHE A 98 -8.56 0.74 14.97
CA PHE A 98 -7.23 0.18 14.74
C PHE A 98 -6.14 1.25 14.68
N VAL A 99 -6.39 2.37 13.99
CA VAL A 99 -5.39 3.46 13.83
C VAL A 99 -5.17 4.26 15.12
N SER A 100 -6.13 4.26 16.04
CA SER A 100 -6.10 5.07 17.26
C SER A 100 -5.55 4.34 18.49
N GLN A 101 -5.10 3.08 18.35
CA GLN A 101 -4.49 2.27 19.41
C GLN A 101 -2.97 2.43 19.43
#